data_AF-A0A4Y8IKT0-F1
#
_entry.id   AF-A0A4Y8IKT0-F1
#
_cell.length_a   1.000
_cell.length_b   1.000
_cell.length_c   1.000
_cell.angle_alpha   90.00
_cell.angle_beta   90.00
_cell.angle_gamma   90.00
#
_symmetry.space_group_name_H-M   'P 1'
#
loop_
_entity.id
_entity.type
_entity.pdbx_description
1 polymer ?
#
loop_
_entity_poly.entity_id
_entity_poly.type
_entity_poly.pdbx_seq_one_letter_code
_entity_poly.pdbx_strand_id
1 'polypeptide(L)'
;MKKRLKQEIDGMIGEGKLFDENQKNRIFRKIQVQNTVSTKPKRFSLVAMGITMAVASIFVVLLLSQISLDPNNGSSSTPEKPMINDETKEVDNTEEPDTSDESSKVETYDSVALPDHLYKIYTQYSQTHDDGLLVGLKPFDIFRLYHHARIQSDNRTVFELYYKGEEHQFFPYESFEEYEADIAKGISENEENYNQKIMTVTHFEVKVLSDEEVIVNYVDPIKEYPLSFRLVKNSKGIWKVPFMPIQ
;
A
#
# COMPACT_ATOMS: atom_id res chain seq x y z
N MET A 1 -17.85 -35.13 18.74
CA MET A 1 -18.40 -34.23 17.71
C MET A 1 -17.62 -34.27 16.40
N LYS A 2 -16.31 -33.95 16.41
CA LYS A 2 -15.44 -33.88 15.21
C LYS A 2 -15.41 -35.13 14.29
N LYS A 3 -15.47 -36.33 14.87
CA LYS A 3 -15.48 -37.59 14.09
C LYS A 3 -16.79 -37.82 13.31
N ARG A 4 -17.93 -37.40 13.88
CA ARG A 4 -19.26 -37.59 13.27
C ARG A 4 -19.47 -36.64 12.08
N LEU A 5 -19.04 -35.39 12.24
CA LEU A 5 -19.06 -34.37 11.18
C LEU A 5 -18.17 -34.74 9.99
N LYS A 6 -16.98 -35.31 10.26
CA LYS A 6 -16.07 -35.78 9.21
C LYS A 6 -16.70 -36.90 8.37
N GLN A 7 -17.39 -37.84 9.03
CA GLN A 7 -18.07 -38.96 8.37
C GLN A 7 -19.23 -38.51 7.47
N GLU A 8 -20.01 -37.50 7.89
CA GLU A 8 -21.09 -36.94 7.07
C GLU A 8 -20.56 -36.23 5.81
N ILE A 9 -19.47 -35.46 5.95
CA ILE A 9 -18.86 -34.74 4.81
C ILE A 9 -18.21 -35.72 3.83
N ASP A 10 -17.52 -36.76 4.31
CA ASP A 10 -16.91 -37.77 3.45
C ASP A 10 -17.98 -38.58 2.69
N GLY A 11 -19.20 -38.72 3.25
CA GLY A 11 -20.36 -39.31 2.59
C GLY A 11 -20.97 -38.46 1.47
N MET A 12 -20.57 -37.18 1.33
CA MET A 12 -21.05 -36.24 0.30
C MET A 12 -20.10 -36.10 -0.89
N ILE A 13 -19.11 -36.99 -1.05
CA ILE A 13 -18.11 -36.93 -2.14
C ILE A 13 -18.33 -38.10 -3.13
N GLY A 14 -18.17 -37.84 -4.43
CA GLY A 14 -18.34 -38.79 -5.55
C GLY A 14 -18.91 -38.13 -6.83
N GLU A 15 -18.75 -38.77 -7.99
CA GLU A 15 -19.28 -38.27 -9.27
C GLU A 15 -20.79 -37.97 -9.16
N GLY A 16 -21.16 -36.69 -9.31
CA GLY A 16 -22.53 -36.19 -9.18
C GLY A 16 -22.91 -35.56 -7.84
N LYS A 17 -21.96 -35.20 -6.96
CA LYS A 17 -22.25 -34.55 -5.66
C LYS A 17 -21.84 -33.07 -5.56
N LEU A 18 -22.40 -32.41 -4.54
CA LEU A 18 -22.54 -30.96 -4.38
C LEU A 18 -21.23 -30.18 -4.13
N PHE A 19 -20.13 -30.84 -3.76
CA PHE A 19 -18.88 -30.18 -3.37
C PHE A 19 -17.66 -30.86 -3.98
N ASP A 20 -16.77 -30.05 -4.56
CA ASP A 20 -15.46 -30.51 -5.04
C ASP A 20 -14.41 -30.57 -3.90
N GLU A 21 -13.25 -31.19 -4.17
CA GLU A 21 -12.17 -31.34 -3.19
C GLU A 21 -11.58 -30.00 -2.71
N ASN A 22 -11.60 -28.97 -3.55
CA ASN A 22 -11.12 -27.63 -3.18
C ASN A 22 -12.08 -26.94 -2.21
N GLN A 23 -13.39 -27.04 -2.45
CA GLN A 23 -14.44 -26.54 -1.57
C GLN A 23 -14.40 -27.24 -0.22
N LYS A 24 -14.14 -28.56 -0.19
CA LYS A 24 -13.91 -29.33 1.03
C LYS A 24 -12.76 -28.75 1.86
N ASN A 25 -11.59 -28.57 1.24
CA ASN A 25 -10.41 -28.05 1.93
C ASN A 25 -10.64 -26.64 2.49
N ARG A 26 -11.39 -25.80 1.77
CA ARG A 26 -11.77 -24.45 2.20
C ARG A 26 -12.70 -24.45 3.42
N ILE A 27 -13.69 -25.34 3.47
CA ILE A 27 -14.61 -25.48 4.61
C ILE A 27 -13.87 -26.03 5.84
N PHE A 28 -13.01 -27.04 5.67
CA PHE A 28 -12.23 -27.59 6.78
C PHE A 28 -11.27 -26.56 7.40
N ARG A 29 -10.63 -25.73 6.57
CA ARG A 29 -9.75 -24.64 7.05
C ARG A 29 -10.56 -23.61 7.86
N LYS A 30 -11.74 -23.19 7.38
CA LYS A 30 -12.64 -22.28 8.13
C LYS A 30 -13.08 -22.84 9.50
N ILE A 31 -13.43 -24.12 9.57
CA ILE A 31 -13.85 -24.76 10.83
C ILE A 31 -12.69 -24.88 11.82
N GLN A 32 -11.46 -25.11 11.34
CA GLN A 32 -10.29 -25.17 12.23
C GLN A 32 -9.96 -23.80 12.83
N VAL A 33 -10.02 -22.73 12.04
CA VAL A 33 -9.75 -21.35 12.49
C VAL A 33 -10.79 -20.88 13.51
N GLN A 34 -12.07 -21.24 13.34
CA GLN A 34 -13.11 -20.88 14.32
C GLN A 34 -12.99 -21.62 15.66
N ASN A 35 -12.29 -22.76 15.71
CA ASN A 35 -12.11 -23.52 16.96
C ASN A 35 -10.87 -23.10 17.76
N THR A 36 -10.03 -22.18 17.28
CA THR A 36 -8.85 -21.67 18.00
C THR A 36 -9.07 -20.34 18.71
N VAL A 37 -10.27 -19.75 18.64
CA VAL A 37 -10.61 -18.49 19.33
C VAL A 37 -11.57 -18.75 20.49
N SER A 38 -11.10 -19.34 21.58
CA SER A 38 -11.72 -19.23 22.92
C SER A 38 -10.91 -19.96 24.00
N THR A 39 -9.79 -19.37 24.43
CA THR A 39 -9.33 -19.52 25.83
C THR A 39 -8.61 -18.24 26.25
N LYS A 40 -9.35 -17.32 26.90
CA LYS A 40 -8.78 -16.22 27.68
C LYS A 40 -7.88 -16.81 28.79
N PRO A 41 -6.63 -16.37 28.97
CA PRO A 41 -5.86 -16.77 30.14
C PRO A 41 -6.39 -16.06 31.40
N LYS A 42 -6.82 -16.86 32.38
CA LYS A 42 -7.16 -16.39 33.74
C LYS A 42 -5.87 -15.95 34.44
N ARG A 43 -5.88 -14.72 34.95
CA ARG A 43 -4.88 -14.19 35.90
C ARG A 43 -4.92 -15.05 37.18
N PHE A 44 -3.77 -15.60 37.58
CA PHE A 44 -3.53 -16.03 38.95
C PHE A 44 -2.40 -15.19 39.54
N SER A 45 -2.78 -14.44 40.57
CA SER A 45 -1.93 -13.76 41.54
C SER A 45 -1.47 -14.78 42.58
N LEU A 46 -0.18 -14.80 42.91
CA LEU A 46 0.38 -15.08 44.25
C LEU A 46 1.88 -15.37 44.13
N VAL A 47 2.73 -14.37 44.37
CA VAL A 47 3.95 -14.54 45.21
C VAL A 47 4.17 -13.21 45.92
N ALA A 48 3.98 -13.23 47.24
CA ALA A 48 4.38 -12.16 48.13
C ALA A 48 5.78 -12.45 48.68
N MET A 49 6.52 -11.34 48.86
CA MET A 49 7.58 -11.11 49.83
C MET A 49 8.92 -11.82 49.71
N GLY A 50 9.94 -11.01 49.37
CA GLY A 50 11.12 -10.89 50.22
C GLY A 50 12.45 -10.89 49.48
N ILE A 51 13.00 -9.70 49.20
CA ILE A 51 14.21 -9.15 49.84
C ILE A 51 14.55 -7.80 49.17
N THR A 52 14.52 -6.79 50.03
CA THR A 52 15.14 -5.47 49.98
C THR A 52 16.53 -5.41 49.33
N MET A 53 16.77 -4.42 48.45
CA MET A 53 17.63 -3.25 48.69
C MET A 53 18.04 -2.54 47.38
N ALA A 54 18.02 -1.20 47.43
CA ALA A 54 18.80 -0.24 46.65
C ALA A 54 18.68 -0.29 45.11
N VAL A 55 18.10 0.74 44.50
CA VAL A 55 18.77 1.99 44.11
C VAL A 55 17.67 2.95 43.61
N ALA A 56 17.31 3.89 44.47
CA ALA A 56 16.63 5.11 44.08
C ALA A 56 17.67 6.07 43.52
N SER A 57 17.94 6.02 42.21
CA SER A 57 18.65 7.09 41.48
C SER A 57 18.62 6.75 40.00
N ILE A 58 17.82 7.50 39.23
CA ILE A 58 17.96 7.90 37.81
C ILE A 58 16.53 8.26 37.36
N PHE A 59 15.99 9.35 37.89
CA PHE A 59 14.81 10.02 37.33
C PHE A 59 14.85 11.55 37.52
N VAL A 60 16.04 12.13 37.74
CA VAL A 60 16.21 13.56 38.08
C VAL A 60 17.20 14.31 37.17
N VAL A 61 17.79 13.71 36.12
CA VAL A 61 18.88 14.36 35.36
C VAL A 61 18.48 14.92 33.98
N LEU A 62 17.24 14.76 33.50
CA LEU A 62 16.82 15.31 32.20
C LEU A 62 15.73 16.40 32.30
N LEU A 63 15.85 17.27 33.32
CA LEU A 63 15.02 18.48 33.46
C LEU A 63 15.85 19.74 33.76
N LEU A 64 17.16 19.72 33.53
CA LEU A 64 18.09 20.83 33.83
C LEU A 64 19.06 21.19 32.69
N SER A 65 18.66 21.10 31.42
CA SER A 65 19.44 21.64 30.29
C SER A 65 18.92 22.98 29.75
N GLN A 66 18.03 23.65 30.48
CA GLN A 66 17.73 25.06 30.25
C GLN A 66 18.60 25.89 31.19
N ILE A 67 19.29 26.89 30.63
CA ILE A 67 20.09 27.96 31.26
C ILE A 67 21.61 27.75 31.17
N SER A 68 22.21 28.41 30.18
CA SER A 68 23.43 29.18 30.39
C SER A 68 23.31 30.49 29.61
N LEU A 69 23.11 31.57 30.38
CA LEU A 69 23.50 32.95 30.05
C LEU A 69 25.03 33.03 30.10
N ASP A 70 25.70 33.82 29.26
CA ASP A 70 26.10 35.23 29.49
C ASP A 70 27.16 35.61 28.41
N PRO A 71 27.73 36.85 28.34
CA PRO A 71 27.13 38.18 28.25
C PRO A 71 27.88 39.08 27.21
N ASN A 72 27.53 40.39 27.20
CA ASN A 72 28.43 41.55 27.04
C ASN A 72 28.34 42.44 25.76
N ASN A 73 27.65 43.57 25.96
CA ASN A 73 27.95 44.97 25.62
C ASN A 73 28.59 45.39 24.27
N GLY A 74 27.92 46.35 23.63
CA GLY A 74 28.60 47.61 23.29
C GLY A 74 28.12 48.39 22.05
N SER A 75 27.39 49.48 22.31
CA SER A 75 27.46 50.80 21.62
C SER A 75 26.67 51.07 20.32
N SER A 76 25.51 51.71 20.50
CA SER A 76 25.18 53.10 20.09
C SER A 76 25.78 53.65 18.78
N SER A 77 24.94 53.94 17.78
CA SER A 77 24.45 55.30 17.44
C SER A 77 23.63 55.33 16.13
N THR A 78 22.45 55.95 16.19
CA THR A 78 21.57 56.43 15.11
C THR A 78 22.07 57.79 14.58
N PRO A 79 21.38 58.53 13.68
CA PRO A 79 20.58 58.22 12.47
C PRO A 79 21.06 59.03 11.23
N GLU A 80 20.58 58.74 10.01
CA GLU A 80 20.14 59.77 9.03
C GLU A 80 19.55 59.17 7.73
N LYS A 81 18.39 59.69 7.35
CA LYS A 81 17.71 59.66 6.03
C LYS A 81 18.00 61.04 5.36
N PRO A 82 17.56 61.39 4.13
CA PRO A 82 17.06 60.64 2.96
C PRO A 82 17.66 61.17 1.60
N MET A 83 17.31 60.56 0.44
CA MET A 83 17.13 61.17 -0.91
C MET A 83 16.92 60.03 -1.93
N ILE A 84 15.74 59.82 -2.53
CA ILE A 84 15.12 60.47 -3.71
C ILE A 84 16.04 60.50 -4.95
N ASN A 85 15.65 59.70 -5.96
CA ASN A 85 15.72 59.84 -7.43
C ASN A 85 14.99 58.58 -7.94
N ASP A 86 13.76 58.58 -8.44
CA ASP A 86 13.19 59.24 -9.63
C ASP A 86 14.09 59.20 -10.87
N GLU A 87 14.02 58.09 -11.61
CA GLU A 87 14.07 58.15 -13.07
C GLU A 87 13.29 56.97 -13.66
N THR A 88 12.21 57.34 -14.33
CA THR A 88 11.30 56.49 -15.09
C THR A 88 11.98 56.07 -16.40
N LYS A 89 12.02 54.77 -16.71
CA LYS A 89 12.17 54.28 -18.08
C LYS A 89 11.21 53.12 -18.34
N GLU A 90 10.17 53.45 -19.10
CA GLU A 90 9.39 52.54 -19.94
C GLU A 90 10.31 51.90 -20.98
N VAL A 91 10.38 50.57 -20.98
CA VAL A 91 10.77 49.68 -22.11
C VAL A 91 10.14 48.32 -21.75
N ASP A 92 8.96 47.98 -22.26
CA ASP A 92 8.70 47.41 -23.60
C ASP A 92 8.30 45.93 -23.43
N ASN A 93 7.23 45.58 -24.11
CA ASN A 93 6.53 44.30 -24.11
C ASN A 93 7.49 43.11 -24.11
N THR A 94 7.48 42.33 -23.03
CA THR A 94 7.84 40.92 -23.12
C THR A 94 6.55 40.14 -22.95
N GLU A 95 6.09 39.61 -24.08
CA GLU A 95 4.95 38.71 -24.21
C GLU A 95 4.90 37.74 -23.01
N GLU A 96 3.80 37.80 -22.27
CA GLU A 96 3.47 36.73 -21.33
C GLU A 96 3.44 35.43 -22.14
N PRO A 97 4.25 34.41 -21.78
CA PRO A 97 4.15 33.13 -22.42
C PRO A 97 2.76 32.58 -22.09
N ASP A 98 1.93 32.53 -23.12
CA ASP A 98 0.62 31.88 -23.14
C ASP A 98 0.82 30.45 -22.64
N THR A 99 0.62 30.25 -21.34
CA THR A 99 0.63 28.95 -20.68
C THR A 99 -0.62 28.24 -21.18
N SER A 100 -0.50 27.64 -22.36
CA SER A 100 -1.46 26.69 -22.89
C SER A 100 -1.61 25.60 -21.84
N ASP A 101 -2.69 25.70 -21.07
CA ASP A 101 -3.23 24.67 -20.20
C ASP A 101 -3.34 23.38 -21.04
N GLU A 102 -2.28 22.59 -20.99
CA GLU A 102 -2.25 21.24 -21.52
C GLU A 102 -3.19 20.44 -20.63
N SER A 103 -4.46 20.46 -21.02
CA SER A 103 -5.56 19.72 -20.43
C SER A 103 -5.11 18.28 -20.21
N SER A 104 -4.65 18.00 -18.99
CA SER A 104 -4.23 16.67 -18.59
C SER A 104 -5.33 15.68 -18.95
N LYS A 105 -5.03 14.80 -19.89
CA LYS A 105 -6.00 13.85 -20.41
C LYS A 105 -6.36 12.88 -19.30
N VAL A 106 -7.56 13.04 -18.76
CA VAL A 106 -8.13 12.14 -17.77
C VAL A 106 -8.77 10.94 -18.49
N GLU A 107 -8.31 9.72 -18.19
CA GLU A 107 -8.94 8.50 -18.67
C GLU A 107 -9.84 7.89 -17.57
N THR A 108 -11.07 7.53 -17.90
CA THR A 108 -12.02 6.94 -16.94
C THR A 108 -12.31 5.47 -17.24
N TYR A 109 -12.53 4.68 -16.19
CA TYR A 109 -12.85 3.26 -16.29
C TYR A 109 -13.94 2.89 -15.28
N ASP A 110 -14.77 1.90 -15.64
CA ASP A 110 -15.94 1.54 -14.82
C ASP A 110 -15.79 0.19 -14.09
N SER A 111 -14.66 -0.50 -14.27
CA SER A 111 -14.46 -1.80 -13.65
C SER A 111 -13.00 -2.24 -13.62
N VAL A 112 -12.62 -2.91 -12.54
CA VAL A 112 -11.33 -3.59 -12.36
C VAL A 112 -11.34 -5.05 -12.86
N ALA A 113 -12.46 -5.53 -13.43
CA ALA A 113 -12.53 -6.87 -14.03
C ALA A 113 -11.52 -7.02 -15.18
N LEU A 114 -10.91 -8.20 -15.30
CA LEU A 114 -9.96 -8.50 -16.37
C LEU A 114 -10.73 -8.83 -17.65
N PRO A 115 -10.58 -8.04 -18.74
CA PRO A 115 -11.05 -8.46 -20.05
C PRO A 115 -10.23 -9.67 -20.54
N ASP A 116 -10.80 -10.46 -21.46
CA ASP A 116 -10.22 -11.73 -21.92
C ASP A 116 -8.77 -11.65 -22.39
N HIS A 117 -8.40 -10.57 -23.10
CA HIS A 117 -7.02 -10.39 -23.57
C HIS A 117 -6.05 -10.20 -22.40
N LEU A 118 -6.44 -9.43 -21.38
CA LEU A 118 -5.64 -9.18 -20.20
C LEU A 118 -5.59 -10.42 -19.29
N TYR A 119 -6.66 -11.21 -19.26
CA TYR A 119 -6.68 -12.50 -18.56
C TYR A 119 -5.67 -13.51 -19.16
N LYS A 120 -5.52 -13.54 -20.49
CA LYS A 120 -4.50 -14.37 -21.14
C LYS A 120 -3.10 -13.93 -20.78
N ILE A 121 -2.84 -12.61 -20.77
CA ILE A 121 -1.57 -12.04 -20.34
C ILE A 121 -1.30 -12.39 -18.89
N TYR A 122 -2.27 -12.20 -17.99
CA TYR A 122 -2.17 -12.58 -16.58
C TYR A 122 -1.77 -14.05 -16.42
N THR A 123 -2.48 -14.95 -17.11
CA THR A 123 -2.24 -16.41 -17.00
C THR A 123 -0.81 -16.79 -17.41
N GLN A 124 -0.27 -16.14 -18.44
CA GLN A 124 1.11 -16.38 -18.85
C GLN A 124 2.10 -15.75 -17.86
N TYR A 125 1.85 -14.51 -17.48
CA TYR A 125 2.70 -13.76 -16.55
C TYR A 125 2.77 -14.42 -15.17
N SER A 126 1.67 -14.96 -14.64
CA SER A 126 1.64 -15.65 -13.34
C SER A 126 2.42 -16.97 -13.33
N GLN A 127 2.77 -17.49 -14.51
CA GLN A 127 3.54 -18.72 -14.66
C GLN A 127 5.02 -18.42 -14.92
N THR A 128 5.30 -17.42 -15.76
CA THR A 128 6.66 -17.12 -16.24
C THR A 128 7.32 -15.98 -15.49
N HIS A 129 6.52 -15.05 -14.96
CA HIS A 129 6.94 -13.75 -14.41
C HIS A 129 7.82 -12.96 -15.39
N ASP A 130 7.54 -13.12 -16.70
CA ASP A 130 8.26 -12.43 -17.77
C ASP A 130 7.70 -11.01 -17.96
N ASP A 131 8.48 -10.02 -17.51
CA ASP A 131 8.19 -8.59 -17.69
C ASP A 131 7.95 -8.18 -19.16
N GLY A 132 8.48 -8.94 -20.12
CA GLY A 132 8.20 -8.72 -21.55
C GLY A 132 6.71 -8.78 -21.90
N LEU A 133 5.92 -9.54 -21.14
CA LEU A 133 4.46 -9.65 -21.31
C LEU A 133 3.71 -8.38 -20.86
N LEU A 134 4.37 -7.51 -20.09
CA LEU A 134 3.78 -6.27 -19.58
C LEU A 134 4.11 -5.05 -20.46
N VAL A 135 4.98 -5.22 -21.46
CA VAL A 135 5.39 -4.12 -22.35
C VAL A 135 4.19 -3.59 -23.13
N GLY A 136 4.01 -2.27 -23.09
CA GLY A 136 2.91 -1.59 -23.80
C GLY A 136 1.56 -1.66 -23.10
N LEU A 137 1.44 -2.35 -21.97
CA LEU A 137 0.22 -2.29 -21.14
C LEU A 137 0.01 -0.88 -20.59
N LYS A 138 -1.25 -0.47 -20.50
CA LYS A 138 -1.59 0.81 -19.87
C LYS A 138 -1.47 0.71 -18.35
N PRO A 139 -1.34 1.82 -17.62
CA PRO A 139 -1.31 1.78 -16.17
C PRO A 139 -2.53 1.08 -15.57
N PHE A 140 -3.73 1.36 -16.09
CA PHE A 140 -4.95 0.74 -15.59
C PHE A 140 -5.00 -0.77 -15.84
N ASP A 141 -4.29 -1.28 -16.84
CA ASP A 141 -4.16 -2.72 -17.05
C ASP A 141 -3.29 -3.36 -15.96
N ILE A 142 -2.18 -2.72 -15.56
CA ILE A 142 -1.35 -3.18 -14.42
C ILE A 142 -2.14 -3.13 -13.11
N PHE A 143 -2.93 -2.07 -12.90
CA PHE A 143 -3.85 -1.96 -11.76
C PHE A 143 -4.82 -3.15 -11.70
N ARG A 144 -5.43 -3.53 -12.83
CA ARG A 144 -6.30 -4.72 -12.93
C ARG A 144 -5.56 -6.01 -12.61
N LEU A 145 -4.39 -6.23 -13.21
CA LEU A 145 -3.56 -7.42 -12.96
C LEU A 145 -3.21 -7.56 -11.48
N TYR A 146 -2.81 -6.46 -10.84
CA TYR A 146 -2.50 -6.43 -9.41
C TYR A 146 -3.70 -6.85 -8.56
N HIS A 147 -4.85 -6.21 -8.73
CA HIS A 147 -6.03 -6.54 -7.93
C HIS A 147 -6.56 -7.95 -8.21
N HIS A 148 -6.43 -8.45 -9.44
CA HIS A 148 -6.76 -9.83 -9.74
C HIS A 148 -5.86 -10.82 -9.00
N ALA A 149 -4.54 -10.63 -9.03
CA ALA A 149 -3.60 -11.46 -8.28
C ALA A 149 -3.94 -11.46 -6.77
N ARG A 150 -4.28 -10.29 -6.22
CA ARG A 150 -4.71 -10.11 -4.83
C ARG A 150 -5.99 -10.89 -4.49
N ILE A 151 -6.99 -10.85 -5.37
CA ILE A 151 -8.25 -11.60 -5.24
C ILE A 151 -8.01 -13.11 -5.30
N GLN A 152 -7.07 -13.57 -6.14
CA GLN A 152 -6.70 -14.99 -6.25
C GLN A 152 -5.73 -15.46 -5.15
N SER A 153 -5.31 -14.58 -4.25
CA SER A 153 -4.23 -14.84 -3.29
C SER A 153 -2.92 -15.32 -3.95
N ASP A 154 -2.67 -14.87 -5.18
CA ASP A 154 -1.46 -15.15 -5.93
C ASP A 154 -0.35 -14.17 -5.52
N ASN A 155 0.18 -14.41 -4.32
CA ASN A 155 1.19 -13.55 -3.71
C ASN A 155 2.47 -13.48 -4.53
N ARG A 156 2.79 -14.52 -5.31
CA ARG A 156 3.97 -14.51 -6.18
C ARG A 156 3.79 -13.51 -7.31
N THR A 157 2.66 -13.53 -8.01
CA THR A 157 2.41 -12.53 -9.05
C THR A 157 2.34 -11.11 -8.49
N VAL A 158 1.72 -10.92 -7.32
CA VAL A 158 1.74 -9.62 -6.61
C VAL A 158 3.18 -9.17 -6.35
N PHE A 159 4.02 -10.06 -5.85
CA PHE A 159 5.44 -9.79 -5.60
C PHE A 159 6.16 -9.35 -6.89
N GLU A 160 5.95 -10.03 -8.00
CA GLU A 160 6.62 -9.72 -9.28
C GLU A 160 6.09 -8.44 -9.97
N LEU A 161 4.86 -8.01 -9.65
CA LEU A 161 4.32 -6.73 -10.11
C LEU A 161 4.90 -5.52 -9.38
N TYR A 162 5.53 -5.69 -8.21
CA TYR A 162 6.18 -4.60 -7.52
C TYR A 162 7.38 -4.06 -8.32
N TYR A 163 7.63 -2.76 -8.20
CA TYR A 163 8.85 -2.14 -8.70
C TYR A 163 10.01 -2.53 -7.77
N LYS A 164 10.92 -3.34 -8.30
CA LYS A 164 12.17 -3.76 -7.67
C LYS A 164 13.34 -3.13 -8.44
N GLY A 165 14.21 -2.40 -7.77
CA GLY A 165 15.39 -1.80 -8.38
C GLY A 165 16.01 -0.71 -7.50
N GLU A 166 17.29 -0.41 -7.74
CA GLU A 166 18.03 0.61 -6.97
C GLU A 166 17.39 2.00 -7.03
N GLU A 167 16.67 2.29 -8.12
CA GLU A 167 15.93 3.53 -8.34
C GLU A 167 14.68 3.66 -7.43
N HIS A 168 14.26 2.58 -6.75
CA HIS A 168 13.09 2.59 -5.90
C HIS A 168 13.38 1.98 -4.51
N GLN A 169 14.01 2.80 -3.67
CA GLN A 169 14.51 2.47 -2.33
C GLN A 169 13.46 2.01 -1.30
N PHE A 170 12.18 1.93 -1.68
CA PHE A 170 11.08 1.69 -0.74
C PHE A 170 10.57 0.24 -0.71
N PHE A 171 11.07 -0.65 -1.58
CA PHE A 171 10.70 -2.06 -1.51
C PHE A 171 11.57 -2.81 -0.48
N PRO A 172 11.01 -3.32 0.62
CA PRO A 172 11.81 -3.74 1.77
C PRO A 172 12.22 -5.23 1.75
N TYR A 173 11.94 -5.95 0.65
CA TYR A 173 12.20 -7.39 0.55
C TYR A 173 13.21 -7.68 -0.55
N GLU A 174 14.23 -8.47 -0.24
CA GLU A 174 15.25 -8.89 -1.22
C GLU A 174 14.80 -10.13 -2.00
N SER A 175 13.84 -10.88 -1.45
CA SER A 175 13.37 -12.15 -2.01
C SER A 175 11.87 -12.36 -1.82
N PHE A 176 11.32 -13.30 -2.59
CA PHE A 176 9.91 -13.69 -2.44
C PHE A 176 9.67 -14.38 -1.09
N GLU A 177 10.64 -15.15 -0.60
CA GLU A 177 10.54 -15.91 0.64
C GLU A 177 10.41 -14.98 1.85
N GLU A 178 11.13 -13.86 1.86
CA GLU A 178 10.98 -12.82 2.89
C GLU A 178 9.61 -12.15 2.84
N TYR A 179 9.15 -11.81 1.64
CA TYR A 179 7.81 -11.25 1.42
C TYR A 179 6.71 -12.21 1.87
N GLU A 180 6.80 -13.47 1.48
CA GLU A 180 5.85 -14.53 1.84
C GLU A 180 5.82 -14.77 3.35
N ALA A 181 6.99 -14.83 4.00
CA ALA A 181 7.08 -14.99 5.45
C ALA A 181 6.42 -13.83 6.20
N ASP A 182 6.48 -12.61 5.68
CA ASP A 182 5.83 -11.45 6.28
C ASP A 182 4.31 -11.49 6.11
N ILE A 183 3.81 -11.80 4.92
CA ILE A 183 2.37 -11.99 4.66
C ILE A 183 1.81 -13.14 5.51
N ALA A 184 2.58 -14.20 5.72
CA ALA A 184 2.18 -15.35 6.54
C ALA A 184 1.96 -14.99 8.02
N LYS A 185 2.52 -13.87 8.51
CA LYS A 185 2.22 -13.35 9.85
C LYS A 185 0.77 -12.86 9.99
N GLY A 186 0.10 -12.64 8.86
CA GLY A 186 -1.34 -12.45 8.78
C GLY A 186 -1.71 -11.29 7.86
N ILE A 187 -2.58 -11.61 6.89
CA ILE A 187 -3.39 -10.62 6.18
C ILE A 187 -4.58 -10.27 7.08
N SER A 188 -4.88 -8.99 7.24
CA SER A 188 -6.04 -8.58 8.04
C SER A 188 -7.35 -8.98 7.36
N GLU A 189 -8.40 -9.35 8.13
CA GLU A 189 -9.73 -9.61 7.55
C GLU A 189 -10.25 -8.41 6.73
N ASN A 190 -9.83 -7.20 7.10
CA ASN A 190 -10.15 -5.97 6.37
C ASN A 190 -9.55 -5.95 4.96
N GLU A 191 -8.35 -6.48 4.78
CA GLU A 191 -7.65 -6.51 3.49
C GLU A 191 -8.27 -7.54 2.53
N GLU A 192 -8.64 -8.72 3.03
CA GLU A 192 -9.39 -9.71 2.26
C GLU A 192 -10.75 -9.13 1.79
N ASN A 193 -11.49 -8.49 2.71
CA ASN A 193 -12.76 -7.85 2.41
C ASN A 193 -12.59 -6.73 1.37
N TYR A 194 -11.54 -5.92 1.52
CA TYR A 194 -11.22 -4.87 0.58
C TYR A 194 -10.93 -5.42 -0.82
N ASN A 195 -10.09 -6.46 -0.93
CA ASN A 195 -9.74 -7.09 -2.20
C ASN A 195 -10.98 -7.62 -2.95
N GLN A 196 -12.00 -8.12 -2.25
CA GLN A 196 -13.25 -8.55 -2.89
C GLN A 196 -14.14 -7.37 -3.29
N LYS A 197 -14.24 -6.36 -2.43
CA LYS A 197 -15.14 -5.22 -2.65
C LYS A 197 -14.68 -4.25 -3.73
N ILE A 198 -13.40 -4.22 -4.09
CA ILE A 198 -12.95 -3.37 -5.20
C ILE A 198 -13.63 -3.71 -6.54
N MET A 199 -14.13 -4.94 -6.69
CA MET A 199 -14.92 -5.36 -7.86
C MET A 199 -16.27 -4.62 -7.99
N THR A 200 -16.75 -3.98 -6.91
CA THR A 200 -18.02 -3.23 -6.90
C THR A 200 -17.83 -1.75 -7.20
N VAL A 201 -16.58 -1.26 -7.30
CA VAL A 201 -16.30 0.11 -7.67
C VAL A 201 -16.59 0.29 -9.16
N THR A 202 -17.37 1.32 -9.48
CA THR A 202 -17.89 1.58 -10.84
C THR A 202 -17.30 2.82 -11.49
N HIS A 203 -16.36 3.48 -10.82
CA HIS A 203 -15.71 4.68 -11.34
C HIS A 203 -14.26 4.75 -10.86
N PHE A 204 -13.37 4.81 -11.84
CA PHE A 204 -11.95 5.01 -11.65
C PHE A 204 -11.48 6.12 -12.59
N GLU A 205 -10.61 6.98 -12.08
CA GLU A 205 -10.02 8.08 -12.83
C GLU A 205 -8.50 7.90 -12.86
N VAL A 206 -7.92 7.81 -14.05
CA VAL A 206 -6.47 7.76 -14.23
C VAL A 206 -5.97 9.16 -14.52
N LYS A 207 -5.16 9.68 -13.61
CA LYS A 207 -4.50 10.98 -13.74
C LYS A 207 -3.00 10.77 -13.95
N VAL A 208 -2.49 11.31 -15.05
CA VAL A 208 -1.06 11.34 -15.33
C VAL A 208 -0.42 12.46 -14.52
N LEU A 209 0.59 12.12 -13.71
CA LEU A 209 1.37 13.09 -12.95
C LEU A 209 2.66 13.47 -13.70
N SER A 210 3.24 12.49 -14.40
CA SER A 210 4.39 12.64 -15.30
C SER A 210 4.43 11.48 -16.30
N ASP A 211 5.39 11.48 -17.22
CA ASP A 211 5.62 10.35 -18.14
C ASP A 211 5.94 9.03 -17.42
N GLU A 212 6.41 9.11 -16.18
CA GLU A 212 6.86 7.97 -15.38
C GLU A 212 5.92 7.67 -14.21
N GLU A 213 4.88 8.47 -13.99
CA GLU A 213 4.02 8.34 -12.81
C GLU A 213 2.56 8.64 -13.11
N VAL A 214 1.68 7.76 -12.65
CA VAL A 214 0.24 7.99 -12.67
C VAL A 214 -0.41 7.61 -11.34
N ILE A 215 -1.58 8.18 -11.10
CA ILE A 215 -2.47 7.77 -10.01
C ILE A 215 -3.81 7.31 -10.56
N VAL A 216 -4.38 6.29 -9.94
CA VAL A 216 -5.73 5.80 -10.18
C VAL A 216 -6.58 6.19 -8.97
N ASN A 217 -7.48 7.15 -9.16
CA ASN A 217 -8.38 7.63 -8.12
C ASN A 217 -9.69 6.84 -8.16
N TYR A 218 -10.23 6.50 -6.99
CA TYR A 218 -11.53 5.86 -6.82
C TYR A 218 -12.02 6.05 -5.38
N VAL A 219 -13.26 5.65 -5.10
CA VAL A 219 -13.81 5.68 -3.73
C VAL A 219 -13.57 4.34 -3.05
N ASP A 220 -13.04 4.35 -1.83
CA ASP A 220 -12.87 3.16 -1.01
C ASP A 220 -14.21 2.43 -0.85
N PRO A 221 -14.35 1.16 -1.27
CA PRO A 221 -15.62 0.44 -1.28
C PRO A 221 -16.06 -0.05 0.12
N ILE A 222 -15.28 0.22 1.16
CA ILE A 222 -15.59 -0.07 2.56
C ILE A 222 -15.84 1.23 3.33
N LYS A 223 -14.96 2.22 3.16
CA LYS A 223 -14.94 3.43 3.99
C LYS A 223 -15.50 4.67 3.31
N GLU A 224 -15.81 4.58 2.01
CA GLU A 224 -16.48 5.60 1.22
C GLU A 224 -15.73 6.95 1.13
N TYR A 225 -14.41 6.96 1.31
CA TYR A 225 -13.57 8.14 1.08
C TYR A 225 -12.70 7.98 -0.18
N PRO A 226 -12.23 9.09 -0.79
CA PRO A 226 -11.35 9.03 -1.95
C PRO A 226 -10.02 8.36 -1.64
N LEU A 227 -9.63 7.40 -2.46
CA LEU A 227 -8.33 6.72 -2.44
C LEU A 227 -7.59 6.96 -3.75
N SER A 228 -6.26 6.99 -3.66
CA SER A 228 -5.37 7.01 -4.82
C SER A 228 -4.51 5.76 -4.83
N PHE A 229 -4.34 5.14 -6.00
CA PHE A 229 -3.39 4.06 -6.22
C PHE A 229 -2.30 4.52 -7.18
N ARG A 230 -1.04 4.51 -6.73
CA ARG A 230 0.11 4.97 -7.51
C ARG A 230 0.68 3.86 -8.38
N LEU A 231 1.08 4.21 -9.60
CA LEU A 231 1.86 3.38 -10.50
C LEU A 231 3.04 4.18 -11.04
N VAL A 232 4.17 3.50 -11.21
CA VAL A 232 5.43 4.10 -11.65
C VAL A 232 6.03 3.29 -12.78
N LYS A 233 6.62 3.95 -13.77
CA LYS A 233 7.25 3.31 -14.92
C LYS A 233 8.72 3.04 -14.59
N ASN A 234 9.20 1.85 -14.88
CA ASN A 234 10.62 1.52 -14.74
C ASN A 234 11.44 1.99 -15.95
N SER A 235 12.76 1.87 -15.86
CA SER A 235 13.69 2.23 -16.95
C SER A 235 13.50 1.47 -18.27
N LYS A 236 12.75 0.35 -18.27
CA LYS A 236 12.36 -0.41 -19.47
C LYS A 236 11.03 0.06 -20.08
N GLY A 237 10.41 1.10 -19.51
CA GLY A 237 9.13 1.62 -19.96
C GLY A 237 7.91 0.82 -19.48
N ILE A 238 8.09 -0.09 -18.52
CA ILE A 238 7.03 -0.96 -17.99
C ILE A 238 6.46 -0.35 -16.72
N TRP A 239 5.13 -0.24 -16.65
CA TRP A 239 4.44 0.18 -15.43
C TRP A 239 4.53 -0.89 -14.33
N LYS A 240 4.85 -0.46 -13.12
CA LYS A 240 5.04 -1.28 -11.93
C LYS A 240 4.34 -0.66 -10.72
N VAL A 241 4.07 -1.49 -9.73
CA VAL A 241 3.42 -1.09 -8.48
C VAL A 241 4.50 -0.71 -7.46
N PRO A 242 4.49 0.49 -6.86
CA PRO A 242 5.42 0.80 -5.78
C PRO A 242 5.02 0.04 -4.50
N PHE A 243 5.95 -0.10 -3.55
CA PHE A 243 5.60 -0.62 -2.22
C PHE A 243 4.65 0.37 -1.53
N MET A 244 3.58 -0.14 -0.90
CA MET A 244 2.48 0.67 -0.37
C MET A 244 1.85 1.62 -1.42
N PRO A 245 1.19 1.06 -2.44
CA PRO A 245 0.70 1.84 -3.57
C PRO A 245 -0.54 2.70 -3.27
N ILE A 246 -1.23 2.45 -2.16
CA ILE A 246 -2.45 3.17 -1.77
C ILE A 246 -2.09 4.36 -0.88
N GLN A 247 -2.60 5.55 -1.22
CA GLN A 247 -2.43 6.81 -0.50
C GLN A 247 -3.78 7.40 -0.07
#